data_AF-A0A0D3E5F3-F1
#
_entry.id   AF-A0A0D3E5F3-F1
#
_cell.length_a   1.000
_cell.length_b   1.000
_cell.length_c   1.000
_cell.angle_alpha   90.00
_cell.angle_beta   90.00
_cell.angle_gamma   90.00
#
_symmetry.space_group_name_H-M   'P 1'
#
loop_
_entity.id
_entity.type
_entity.pdbx_description
1 polymer ?
#
loop_
_entity_poly.entity_id
_entity_poly.type
_entity_poly.pdbx_seq_one_letter_code
_entity_poly.pdbx_strand_id
1 'polypeptide(L)'
;MVVVGVVSYVKTPGGLRSLTTVWAQHLSDEVKRRFYKNWAKSKKKAFTKYSKKYETEDGRKDIQTHLEKMMKLCTVIRVLAHTQNRKMKGLKQKKAHLNEIQIIVVSARVACIGAWHPARVS
;
A
#
# COMPACT_ATOMS: atom_id res chain seq x y z
N MET A 1 12.79 0.31 5.64
CA MET A 1 11.53 0.86 5.07
C MET A 1 10.45 -0.19 5.16
N VAL A 2 9.17 0.18 5.12
CA VAL A 2 8.04 -0.76 5.15
C VAL A 2 7.07 -0.40 4.03
N VAL A 3 6.74 -1.39 3.20
CA VAL A 3 5.72 -1.24 2.15
C VAL A 3 4.34 -1.33 2.80
N VAL A 4 3.48 -0.37 2.45
CA VAL A 4 2.16 -0.18 3.07
C VAL A 4 1.03 -0.05 2.07
N GLY A 5 1.33 -0.10 0.78
CA GLY A 5 0.32 -0.13 -0.26
C GLY A 5 0.93 -0.12 -1.66
N VAL A 6 0.06 -0.18 -2.65
CA VAL A 6 0.37 -0.15 -4.07
C VAL A 6 -0.58 0.84 -4.73
N VAL A 7 -0.03 1.69 -5.58
CA VAL A 7 -0.76 2.63 -6.44
C VAL A 7 -0.51 2.23 -7.89
N SER A 8 -1.58 2.17 -8.67
CA SER A 8 -1.51 1.94 -10.10
C SER A 8 -1.74 3.23 -10.87
N TYR A 9 -1.05 3.37 -12.00
CA TYR A 9 -1.19 4.50 -12.90
C TYR A 9 -1.54 4.02 -14.30
N VAL A 10 -2.44 4.73 -14.95
CA VAL A 10 -2.81 4.54 -16.36
C VAL A 10 -2.32 5.73 -17.18
N LYS A 11 -1.82 5.46 -18.38
CA LYS A 11 -1.43 6.49 -19.33
C LYS A 11 -2.68 7.09 -19.98
N THR A 12 -2.87 8.40 -19.85
CA THR A 12 -3.86 9.18 -20.60
C THR A 12 -3.14 10.18 -21.51
N PRO A 13 -3.83 10.82 -22.47
CA PRO A 13 -3.20 11.82 -23.34
C PRO A 13 -2.53 12.97 -22.59
N GLY A 14 -3.02 13.31 -21.38
CA GLY A 14 -2.45 14.34 -20.50
C GLY A 14 -1.38 13.84 -19.52
N GLY A 15 -0.92 12.60 -19.64
CA GLY A 15 0.09 12.01 -18.76
C GLY A 15 -0.44 10.85 -17.89
N LEU A 16 0.29 10.51 -16.83
CA LEU A 16 -0.10 9.42 -15.93
C LEU A 16 -1.19 9.88 -14.95
N ARG A 17 -2.27 9.10 -14.84
CA ARG A 17 -3.34 9.31 -13.85
C ARG A 17 -3.39 8.13 -12.89
N SER A 18 -3.56 8.38 -11.60
CA SER A 18 -3.76 7.34 -10.59
C SER A 18 -5.09 6.63 -10.82
N LEU A 19 -5.06 5.32 -10.98
CA LEU A 19 -6.24 4.51 -11.26
C LEU A 19 -6.84 3.94 -9.98
N THR A 20 -6.08 3.10 -9.27
CA THR A 20 -6.49 2.49 -8.01
C THR A 20 -5.35 2.51 -6.99
N THR A 21 -5.71 2.47 -5.71
CA THR A 21 -4.75 2.32 -4.61
C THR A 21 -5.25 1.25 -3.66
N VAL A 22 -4.38 0.29 -3.35
CA VAL A 22 -4.63 -0.77 -2.37
C VAL A 22 -3.64 -0.58 -1.23
N TRP A 23 -4.14 -0.55 0.00
CA TRP A 23 -3.31 -0.38 1.20
C TRP A 23 -3.16 -1.72 1.92
N ALA A 24 -2.12 -1.88 2.72
CA ALA A 24 -2.00 -3.03 3.61
C ALA A 24 -3.08 -3.01 4.70
N GLN A 25 -3.51 -4.19 5.15
CA GLN A 25 -4.45 -4.33 6.26
C GLN A 25 -3.94 -3.65 7.54
N HIS A 26 -2.69 -3.96 7.91
CA HIS A 26 -2.08 -3.47 9.13
C HIS A 26 -1.08 -2.35 8.82
N LEU A 27 -1.42 -1.15 9.30
CA LEU A 27 -0.60 0.05 9.16
C LEU A 27 -0.08 0.51 10.50
N SER A 28 1.23 0.78 10.56
CA SER A 28 1.90 1.30 11.74
C SER A 28 1.40 2.71 12.13
N ASP A 29 1.52 3.06 13.40
CA ASP A 29 1.16 4.40 13.85
C ASP A 29 2.07 5.50 13.28
N GLU A 30 3.30 5.14 12.90
CA GLU A 30 4.27 6.07 12.29
C GLU A 30 3.79 6.60 10.94
N VAL A 31 3.18 5.74 10.13
CA VAL A 31 2.57 6.14 8.85
C VAL A 31 1.20 6.77 9.07
N LYS A 32 0.39 6.29 10.03
CA LYS A 32 -0.90 6.93 10.38
C LYS A 32 -0.73 8.39 10.82
N ARG A 33 0.38 8.72 11.50
CA ARG A 33 0.78 10.11 11.85
C ARG A 33 0.93 11.02 10.63
N ARG A 34 1.16 10.47 9.43
CA ARG A 34 1.29 11.26 8.18
C ARG A 34 -0.03 11.92 7.79
N PHE A 35 -1.17 11.30 8.11
CA PHE A 35 -2.52 11.72 7.73
C PHE A 35 -3.17 12.72 8.70
N TYR A 36 -2.45 13.14 9.75
CA TYR A 36 -2.94 14.12 10.71
C TYR A 36 -1.93 15.27 10.86
N LYS A 37 -2.42 16.51 10.80
CA LYS A 37 -1.60 17.69 11.15
C LYS A 37 -1.27 17.68 12.64
N ASN A 38 -2.25 17.37 13.49
CA ASN A 38 -2.06 17.20 14.94
C ASN A 38 -2.47 15.80 15.38
N TRP A 39 -1.48 14.92 15.56
CA TRP A 39 -1.72 13.54 15.98
C TRP A 39 -2.25 13.42 17.40
N ALA A 40 -1.70 14.19 18.34
CA ALA A 40 -1.99 14.04 19.77
C ALA A 40 -3.45 14.38 20.09
N LYS A 41 -3.99 15.43 19.47
CA LYS A 41 -5.38 15.86 19.64
C LYS A 41 -6.39 15.12 18.74
N SER A 42 -5.93 14.18 17.91
CA SER A 42 -6.80 13.46 16.98
C SER A 42 -7.38 12.18 17.58
N LYS A 43 -8.52 11.72 17.03
CA LYS A 43 -9.13 10.42 17.35
C LYS A 43 -8.40 9.20 16.74
N LYS A 44 -7.36 9.43 15.92
CA LYS A 44 -6.50 8.39 15.31
C LYS A 44 -7.27 7.29 14.55
N LYS A 45 -8.33 7.67 13.80
CA LYS A 45 -9.22 6.77 13.06
C LYS A 45 -8.78 6.50 11.60
N ALA A 46 -7.61 6.97 11.18
CA ALA A 46 -7.09 6.68 9.84
C ALA A 46 -6.96 5.17 9.62
N PHE A 47 -7.49 4.70 8.49
CA PHE A 47 -7.48 3.30 8.05
C PHE A 47 -8.22 2.28 8.94
N THR A 48 -8.94 2.70 10.00
CA THR A 48 -9.66 1.74 10.85
C THR A 48 -10.80 1.03 10.11
N LYS A 49 -11.48 1.71 9.19
CA LYS A 49 -12.51 1.10 8.32
C LYS A 49 -11.87 0.23 7.23
N TYR A 50 -10.74 0.67 6.70
CA TYR A 50 -10.06 -0.05 5.61
C TYR A 50 -9.49 -1.40 6.09
N SER A 51 -8.88 -1.42 7.29
CA SER A 51 -8.39 -2.67 7.90
C SER A 51 -9.51 -3.72 8.02
N LYS A 52 -10.73 -3.30 8.36
CA LYS A 52 -11.89 -4.19 8.49
C LYS A 52 -12.36 -4.77 7.16
N LYS A 53 -12.03 -4.15 6.01
CA LYS A 53 -12.34 -4.74 4.69
C LYS A 53 -11.64 -6.08 4.47
N TYR A 54 -10.51 -6.32 5.13
CA TYR A 54 -9.81 -7.60 5.07
C TYR A 54 -10.44 -8.68 5.97
N GLU A 55 -11.34 -8.30 6.86
CA GLU A 55 -12.04 -9.22 7.76
C GLU A 55 -13.34 -9.74 7.12
N THR A 56 -13.99 -8.92 6.28
CA THR A 56 -15.24 -9.29 5.60
C THR A 56 -14.99 -9.89 4.21
N GLU A 57 -15.79 -10.89 3.82
CA GLU A 57 -15.68 -11.52 2.50
C GLU A 57 -15.93 -10.53 1.35
N ASP A 58 -16.94 -9.68 1.48
CA ASP A 58 -17.22 -8.66 0.47
C ASP A 58 -16.08 -7.63 0.34
N GLY A 59 -15.44 -7.29 1.45
CA GLY A 59 -14.30 -6.38 1.45
C GLY A 59 -13.07 -6.99 0.78
N ARG A 60 -12.81 -8.28 1.00
CA ARG A 60 -11.75 -9.04 0.30
C ARG A 60 -12.00 -9.09 -1.21
N LYS A 61 -13.24 -9.33 -1.63
CA LYS A 61 -13.63 -9.32 -3.05
C LYS A 61 -13.44 -7.95 -3.69
N ASP A 62 -13.79 -6.86 -3.00
CA ASP A 62 -13.54 -5.48 -3.45
C ASP A 62 -12.03 -5.22 -3.66
N ILE A 63 -11.19 -5.62 -2.70
CA ILE A 63 -9.73 -5.49 -2.80
C ILE A 63 -9.18 -6.32 -3.98
N GLN A 64 -9.64 -7.56 -4.14
CA GLN A 64 -9.22 -8.42 -5.24
C GLN A 64 -9.61 -7.82 -6.60
N THR A 65 -10.82 -7.28 -6.72
CA THR A 65 -11.29 -6.59 -7.93
C THR A 65 -10.40 -5.37 -8.25
N HIS A 66 -9.98 -4.63 -7.23
CA HIS A 66 -9.03 -3.53 -7.42
C HIS A 66 -7.66 -4.01 -7.92
N LEU A 67 -7.14 -5.11 -7.39
CA LEU A 67 -5.88 -5.70 -7.84
C LEU A 67 -5.96 -6.18 -9.29
N GLU A 68 -7.08 -6.80 -9.68
CA GLU A 68 -7.31 -7.21 -11.07
C GLU A 68 -7.39 -6.02 -12.02
N LYS A 69 -8.06 -4.94 -11.62
CA LYS A 69 -8.07 -3.68 -12.39
C LYS A 69 -6.67 -3.10 -12.57
N MET A 70 -5.81 -3.19 -11.54
CA MET A 70 -4.41 -2.81 -11.68
C MET A 70 -3.75 -3.65 -12.77
N MET A 71 -3.79 -4.98 -12.64
CA MET A 71 -3.12 -5.88 -13.58
C MET A 71 -3.57 -5.71 -15.03
N LYS A 72 -4.86 -5.39 -15.27
CA LYS A 72 -5.42 -5.27 -16.62
C LYS A 72 -5.19 -3.91 -17.28
N LEU A 73 -5.29 -2.82 -16.52
CA LEU A 73 -5.37 -1.46 -17.09
C LEU A 73 -4.14 -0.59 -16.82
N CYS A 74 -3.35 -0.93 -15.81
CA CYS A 74 -2.25 -0.05 -15.41
C CYS A 74 -1.05 -0.16 -16.37
N THR A 75 -0.41 0.99 -16.61
CA THR A 75 0.84 1.09 -17.35
C THR A 75 2.04 1.11 -16.40
N VAL A 76 1.88 1.69 -15.20
CA VAL A 76 2.95 1.81 -14.20
C VAL A 76 2.40 1.46 -12.83
N ILE A 77 3.17 0.67 -12.08
CA ILE A 77 2.86 0.31 -10.69
C ILE A 77 3.90 0.97 -9.78
N ARG A 78 3.43 1.61 -8.71
CA ARG A 78 4.26 2.21 -7.66
C ARG A 78 3.89 1.62 -6.31
N VAL A 79 4.88 1.30 -5.49
CA VAL A 79 4.66 0.91 -4.10
C VAL A 79 4.68 2.13 -3.20
N LEU A 80 3.73 2.19 -2.27
CA LEU A 80 3.74 3.13 -1.16
C LEU A 80 4.60 2.54 -0.05
N ALA A 81 5.73 3.17 0.23
CA ALA A 81 6.64 2.73 1.27
C ALA A 81 6.91 3.87 2.25
N HIS A 82 6.97 3.55 3.54
CA HIS A 82 7.35 4.52 4.56
C HIS A 82 8.67 4.19 5.25
N THR A 83 9.33 5.24 5.73
CA THR A 83 10.53 5.14 6.57
C THR A 83 10.16 4.77 8.02
N GLN A 84 11.12 4.20 8.76
CA GLN A 84 10.94 3.83 10.18
C GLN A 84 11.70 4.80 11.08
N ASN A 85 11.24 6.06 11.15
CA ASN A 85 11.98 7.13 11.83
C ASN A 85 12.18 6.88 13.32
N ARG A 86 11.29 6.12 13.97
CA ARG A 86 11.41 5.81 15.40
C ARG A 86 12.60 4.89 15.73
N LYS A 87 13.08 4.14 14.74
CA LYS A 87 14.26 3.27 14.90
C LYS A 87 15.57 4.05 14.85
N MET A 88 15.56 5.27 14.33
CA MET A 88 16.75 6.11 14.27
C MET A 88 16.98 6.79 15.62
N LYS A 89 18.18 6.63 16.19
CA LYS A 89 18.58 7.29 17.44
C LYS A 89 18.84 8.78 17.17
N GLY A 90 18.51 9.64 18.15
CA GLY A 90 18.77 11.09 18.08
C GLY A 90 17.70 11.93 17.37
N LEU A 91 16.74 11.31 16.67
CA LEU A 91 15.64 12.02 16.00
C LEU A 91 14.38 12.09 16.88
N LYS A 92 13.91 13.31 17.16
CA LYS A 92 12.63 13.54 17.87
C LYS A 92 11.40 13.25 16.99
N GLN A 93 11.59 13.14 15.67
CA GLN A 93 10.51 12.98 14.70
C GLN A 93 9.91 11.56 14.75
N LYS A 94 8.61 11.48 15.06
CA LYS A 94 7.83 10.22 15.08
C LYS A 94 6.96 10.01 13.83
N LYS A 95 6.90 11.01 12.94
CA LYS A 95 6.10 11.00 11.70
C LYS A 95 6.94 10.37 10.59
N ALA A 96 6.47 9.27 10.00
CA ALA A 96 7.17 8.64 8.89
C ALA A 96 7.09 9.50 7.61
N HIS A 97 8.10 9.38 6.75
CA HIS A 97 8.03 9.84 5.37
C HIS A 97 7.41 8.72 4.54
N LEU A 98 6.34 9.04 3.83
CA LEU A 98 5.66 8.13 2.92
C LEU A 98 6.05 8.55 1.50
N ASN A 99 6.64 7.62 0.75
CA ASN A 99 7.14 7.83 -0.58
C ASN A 99 6.53 6.79 -1.51
N GLU A 100 6.33 7.17 -2.77
CA GLU A 100 6.03 6.25 -3.84
C GLU A 100 7.32 5.84 -4.54
N ILE A 101 7.53 4.54 -4.68
CA ILE A 101 8.67 3.98 -5.41
C ILE A 101 8.13 3.23 -6.62
N GLN A 102 8.56 3.62 -7.81
CA GLN A 102 8.18 2.93 -9.04
C GLN A 102 8.84 1.56 -9.08
N ILE A 103 8.07 0.52 -9.36
CA ILE A 103 8.62 -0.81 -9.63
C ILE A 103 9.00 -0.85 -11.11
N ILE A 104 10.25 -1.18 -11.40
CA ILE A 104 10.67 -1.52 -12.76
C ILE A 104 10.23 -2.96 -12.99
N VAL A 105 9.15 -3.13 -13.74
CA VAL A 105 8.72 -4.46 -14.20
C VAL A 105 9.40 -4.68 -15.53
N VAL A 106 10.53 -5.37 -15.54
CA VAL A 106 11.08 -5.92 -16.79
C VAL A 106 10.06 -6.95 -17.24
N SER A 107 9.45 -6.74 -18.41
CA SER A 107 8.35 -7.56 -18.95
C SER A 107 8.51 -9.04 -18.63
N ALA A 108 7.80 -9.50 -17.62
CA ALA A 108 7.52 -10.89 -17.37
C ALA A 108 6.05 -10.94 -17.03
N ARG A 109 5.28 -11.66 -17.86
CA ARG A 109 3.88 -12.00 -17.63
C ARG A 109 3.64 -12.18 -16.12
N VAL A 110 2.73 -11.39 -15.56
CA VAL A 110 2.31 -11.50 -14.16
C VAL A 110 1.59 -12.84 -13.99
N ALA A 111 2.36 -13.90 -13.75
CA ALA A 111 1.88 -15.26 -13.54
C ALA A 111 2.25 -15.82 -12.15
N CYS A 112 2.93 -15.07 -11.28
CA CYS A 112 3.56 -15.69 -10.10
C CYS A 112 3.14 -15.14 -8.72
N ILE A 113 2.10 -14.30 -8.60
CA ILE A 113 1.60 -13.90 -7.26
C ILE A 113 0.64 -14.95 -6.66
N GLY A 114 0.24 -15.97 -7.43
CA GLY A 114 -0.64 -17.06 -6.96
C GLY A 114 0.04 -18.20 -6.19
N ALA A 115 1.35 -18.12 -5.90
CA ALA A 115 2.09 -19.20 -5.23
C ALA A 115 2.65 -18.74 -3.88
N TRP A 116 1.77 -18.45 -2.92
CA TRP A 116 2.16 -18.26 -1.51
C TRP A 116 1.36 -19.22 -0.61
N HIS A 117 1.94 -20.43 -0.47
CA HIS A 117 1.77 -21.47 0.58
C HIS A 117 0.51 -22.37 0.63
N PRO A 118 0.58 -23.62 1.19
CA PRO A 118 1.72 -24.37 1.74
C PRO A 118 1.84 -25.84 1.26
N ALA A 119 3.06 -26.39 1.11
CA ALA A 119 3.40 -27.82 1.35
C ALA A 119 4.79 -28.16 0.79
N ARG A 120 5.81 -28.27 1.65
CA ARG A 120 6.78 -29.39 1.64
C ARG A 120 7.72 -29.32 2.85
N VAL A 121 8.05 -30.51 3.35
CA VAL A 121 9.00 -30.88 4.42
C VAL A 121 8.39 -30.74 5.83
N SER A 122 8.01 -31.81 6.53
CA SER A 122 8.69 -33.10 6.73
C SER A 122 7.77 -34.30 6.52
#